data_AF-A0A2P4PYU5-F1
#
_entry.id   AF-A0A2P4PYU5-F1
#
_cell.length_a   1.000
_cell.length_b   1.000
_cell.length_c   1.000
_cell.angle_alpha   90.00
_cell.angle_beta   90.00
_cell.angle_gamma   90.00
#
_symmetry.space_group_name_H-M   'P 1'
#
loop_
_entity.id
_entity.type
_entity.pdbx_description
1 polymer ?
#
loop_
_entity_poly.entity_id
_entity_poly.type
_entity_poly.pdbx_seq_one_letter_code
_entity_poly.pdbx_strand_id
1 'polypeptide(L)'
;KDEKLVKEVLESCEKLVVEKASNKKKESSWPSLSTSLTGWGSSWVNILPIQLNKQPTDAVSSTLINLTTPETTKKIVENQKPDGSIKLDKTVSDQINISSDKIQSSIQTYGVSDKLKSVPKNVWETALSLRYLTITSQSQDQHKDQSEKAKKYLIEELKDEKLVEEILTTSEKIIVDQSVKKGKEYAVSTIKSSTTT
;
A
#
# COMPACT_ATOMS: atom_id res chain seq x y z
N LYS A 1 0.98 39.67 11.44
CA LYS A 1 -0.48 39.49 11.21
C LYS A 1 -0.81 38.01 10.92
N ASP A 2 0.20 37.16 10.99
CA ASP A 2 0.27 35.85 10.33
C ASP A 2 0.03 34.69 11.30
N GLU A 3 0.29 34.89 12.60
CA GLU A 3 -0.02 33.89 13.64
C GLU A 3 -1.54 33.64 13.76
N LYS A 4 -2.35 34.67 13.49
CA LYS A 4 -3.82 34.56 13.46
C LYS A 4 -4.28 33.70 12.28
N LEU A 5 -3.67 33.84 11.11
CA LEU A 5 -3.97 33.02 9.93
C LEU A 5 -3.52 31.56 10.11
N VAL A 6 -2.37 31.33 10.76
CA VAL A 6 -1.87 29.98 11.05
C VAL A 6 -2.81 29.24 12.01
N LYS A 7 -3.30 29.92 13.06
CA LYS A 7 -4.29 29.31 13.98
C LYS A 7 -5.62 29.04 13.28
N GLU A 8 -6.08 29.94 12.42
CA GLU A 8 -7.35 29.81 11.70
C GLU A 8 -7.31 28.66 10.66
N VAL A 9 -6.18 28.43 10.00
CA VAL A 9 -5.99 27.29 9.08
C VAL A 9 -5.87 25.96 9.81
N LEU A 10 -5.13 25.90 10.93
CA LEU A 10 -5.03 24.69 11.76
C LEU A 10 -6.39 24.31 12.37
N GLU A 11 -7.14 25.30 12.87
CA GLU A 11 -8.48 25.11 13.43
C GLU A 11 -9.49 24.72 12.34
N SER A 12 -9.35 25.23 11.11
CA SER A 12 -10.16 24.80 9.96
C SER A 12 -9.86 23.36 9.52
N CYS A 13 -8.62 22.89 9.65
CA CYS A 13 -8.27 21.49 9.40
C CYS A 13 -8.84 20.56 10.49
N GLU A 14 -8.89 21.01 11.73
CA GLU A 14 -9.45 20.25 12.85
C GLU A 14 -10.98 20.13 12.76
N LYS A 15 -11.67 21.20 12.31
CA LYS A 15 -13.13 21.20 12.12
C LYS A 15 -13.61 20.25 11.00
N LEU A 16 -12.79 20.07 9.96
CA LEU A 16 -13.05 19.12 8.86
C LEU A 16 -12.98 17.65 9.32
N VAL A 17 -12.23 17.35 10.38
CA VAL A 17 -12.12 15.99 10.94
C VAL A 17 -13.38 15.62 11.76
N VAL A 18 -14.01 16.59 12.41
CA VAL A 18 -15.16 16.34 13.30
C VAL A 18 -16.50 16.29 12.55
N GLU A 19 -16.68 17.09 11.48
CA GLU A 19 -17.97 17.17 10.76
C GLU A 19 -18.29 15.90 9.94
N LYS A 20 -17.28 15.11 9.56
CA LYS A 20 -17.46 13.85 8.80
C LYS A 20 -17.78 12.64 9.70
N ALA A 21 -17.68 12.78 11.02
CA ALA A 21 -17.96 11.69 11.98
C ALA A 21 -19.46 11.49 12.28
N SER A 22 -20.33 12.45 11.91
CA SER A 22 -21.75 12.41 12.31
C SER A 22 -22.73 11.84 11.27
N ASN A 23 -22.32 11.59 10.02
CA ASN A 23 -23.21 10.97 9.03
C ASN A 23 -23.04 9.45 8.97
N LYS A 24 -23.56 8.78 10.00
CA LYS A 24 -23.78 7.32 10.01
C LYS A 24 -25.28 7.02 10.02
N LYS A 25 -25.88 6.59 8.89
CA LYS A 25 -26.85 5.47 8.84
C LYS A 25 -27.41 5.14 7.44
N LYS A 26 -27.60 3.82 7.25
CA LYS A 26 -28.26 3.06 6.16
C LYS A 26 -27.44 2.99 4.86
N GLU A 27 -27.14 1.82 4.31
CA GLU A 27 -27.98 0.61 4.20
C GLU A 27 -27.13 -0.66 4.15
N SER A 28 -27.58 -1.66 4.89
CA SER A 28 -27.09 -3.03 4.92
C SER A 28 -27.63 -3.80 3.72
N SER A 29 -26.80 -4.06 2.71
CA SER A 29 -26.99 -5.19 1.79
C SER A 29 -25.74 -5.32 0.93
N TRP A 30 -24.97 -6.39 1.11
CA TRP A 30 -24.03 -6.82 0.08
C TRP A 30 -24.55 -8.12 -0.55
N PRO A 31 -24.49 -8.25 -1.87
CA PRO A 31 -24.98 -9.42 -2.57
C PRO A 31 -24.01 -10.59 -2.33
N SER A 32 -24.59 -11.73 -1.95
CA SER A 32 -23.94 -13.04 -2.04
C SER A 32 -23.48 -13.28 -3.48
N LEU A 33 -22.20 -13.56 -3.69
CA LEU A 33 -21.70 -14.12 -4.95
C LEU A 33 -21.03 -15.45 -4.65
N SER A 34 -21.80 -16.51 -4.80
CA SER A 34 -21.31 -17.88 -4.85
C SER A 34 -20.93 -18.28 -6.28
N THR A 35 -19.81 -18.99 -6.35
CA THR A 35 -19.49 -20.13 -7.25
C THR A 35 -19.32 -19.88 -8.75
N SER A 36 -18.08 -20.08 -9.23
CA SER A 36 -17.76 -21.21 -10.12
C SER A 36 -16.30 -21.16 -10.59
N LEU A 37 -15.40 -21.93 -9.95
CA LEU A 37 -14.23 -22.51 -10.61
C LEU A 37 -13.99 -23.92 -10.03
N THR A 38 -14.61 -24.91 -10.66
CA THR A 38 -14.35 -26.32 -10.41
C THR A 38 -13.09 -26.73 -11.16
N GLY A 39 -12.03 -27.00 -10.40
CA GLY A 39 -10.81 -27.62 -10.90
C GLY A 39 -9.58 -26.93 -10.36
N TRP A 40 -9.17 -27.29 -9.13
CA TRP A 40 -7.80 -27.44 -8.63
C TRP A 40 -7.82 -27.60 -7.10
N GLY A 41 -7.25 -28.72 -6.60
CA GLY A 41 -6.82 -28.96 -5.20
C GLY A 41 -7.66 -28.38 -4.05
N SER A 42 -8.67 -29.12 -3.63
CA SER A 42 -9.76 -28.79 -2.70
C SER A 42 -9.42 -28.43 -1.23
N SER A 43 -8.25 -27.87 -0.91
CA SER A 43 -7.93 -27.51 0.48
C SER A 43 -7.42 -26.08 0.71
N TRP A 44 -7.05 -25.35 -0.35
CA TRP A 44 -6.43 -24.02 -0.24
C TRP A 44 -7.20 -22.92 -0.98
N VAL A 45 -8.40 -23.20 -1.50
CA VAL A 45 -9.21 -22.27 -2.32
C VAL A 45 -10.35 -21.62 -1.53
N ASN A 46 -10.46 -21.90 -0.23
CA ASN A 46 -11.31 -21.14 0.69
C ASN A 46 -10.46 -20.20 1.56
N ILE A 47 -9.41 -19.60 0.99
CA ILE A 47 -8.74 -18.48 1.67
C ILE A 47 -9.77 -17.37 1.73
N LEU A 48 -10.11 -17.05 2.98
CA LEU A 48 -11.12 -16.11 3.43
C LEU A 48 -11.21 -14.87 2.52
N PRO A 49 -12.38 -14.22 2.42
CA PRO A 49 -12.37 -12.83 1.98
C PRO A 49 -11.41 -12.10 2.92
N ILE A 50 -10.22 -11.75 2.41
CA ILE A 50 -9.25 -10.92 3.12
C ILE A 50 -9.96 -9.59 3.31
N GLN A 51 -10.67 -9.46 4.42
CA GLN A 51 -11.26 -8.21 4.87
C GLN A 51 -10.09 -7.35 5.36
N LEU A 52 -9.40 -6.74 4.39
CA LEU A 52 -8.43 -5.68 4.57
C LEU A 52 -9.18 -4.44 5.10
N ASN A 53 -9.64 -4.50 6.35
CA ASN A 53 -10.55 -3.51 6.94
C ASN A 53 -9.84 -2.22 7.41
N LYS A 54 -8.63 -1.94 6.92
CA LYS A 54 -8.04 -0.60 7.01
C LYS A 54 -7.26 -0.34 5.74
N GLN A 55 -7.98 0.03 4.68
CA GLN A 55 -7.40 0.79 3.58
C GLN A 55 -6.62 1.99 4.16
N PRO A 56 -5.53 2.43 3.51
CA PRO A 56 -4.90 3.69 3.88
C PRO A 56 -5.98 4.77 3.86
N THR A 57 -5.99 5.66 4.86
CA THR A 57 -6.96 6.75 4.91
C THR A 57 -6.97 7.48 3.56
N ASP A 58 -8.13 7.85 3.03
CA ASP A 58 -8.31 8.39 1.67
C ASP A 58 -7.33 9.52 1.32
N ALA A 59 -6.90 10.32 2.30
CA ALA A 59 -5.91 11.39 2.15
C ALA A 59 -4.48 10.88 1.82
N VAL A 60 -4.08 9.74 2.39
CA VAL A 60 -2.78 9.11 2.15
C VAL A 60 -2.77 8.44 0.78
N SER A 61 -3.81 7.65 0.47
CA SER A 61 -3.96 7.03 -0.85
C SER A 61 -3.97 8.07 -1.95
N SER A 62 -4.72 9.17 -1.80
CA SER A 62 -4.74 10.26 -2.79
C SER A 62 -3.38 10.95 -2.95
N THR A 63 -2.64 11.18 -1.87
CA THR A 63 -1.28 11.73 -1.94
C THR A 63 -0.36 10.80 -2.73
N LEU A 64 -0.38 9.50 -2.45
CA LEU A 64 0.44 8.53 -3.18
C LEU A 64 0.00 8.38 -4.65
N ILE A 65 -1.31 8.34 -4.92
CA ILE A 65 -1.87 8.29 -6.28
C ILE A 65 -1.41 9.50 -7.08
N ASN A 66 -1.45 10.71 -6.50
CA ASN A 66 -0.99 11.94 -7.16
C ASN A 66 0.52 11.94 -7.44
N LEU A 67 1.32 11.27 -6.61
CA LEU A 67 2.77 11.11 -6.81
C LEU A 67 3.11 9.98 -7.79
N THR A 68 2.15 9.11 -8.11
CA THR A 68 2.34 7.96 -8.97
C THR A 68 2.02 8.30 -10.41
N THR A 69 2.88 7.88 -11.33
CA THR A 69 2.62 8.02 -12.77
C THR A 69 2.07 6.70 -13.33
N PRO A 70 1.19 6.74 -14.36
CA PRO A 70 0.74 5.53 -15.06
C PRO A 70 1.90 4.68 -15.61
N GLU A 71 3.02 5.32 -15.99
CA GLU A 71 4.24 4.64 -16.42
C GLU A 71 4.86 3.78 -15.30
N THR A 72 4.83 4.27 -14.05
CA THR A 72 5.32 3.53 -12.89
C THR A 72 4.49 2.25 -12.68
N THR A 73 3.17 2.38 -12.74
CA THR A 73 2.24 1.24 -12.65
C THR A 73 2.48 0.24 -13.78
N LYS A 74 2.68 0.71 -15.01
CA LYS A 74 3.00 -0.15 -16.17
C LYS A 74 4.30 -0.92 -15.97
N LYS A 75 5.36 -0.27 -15.46
CA LYS A 75 6.65 -0.94 -15.17
C LYS A 75 6.51 -2.05 -14.13
N ILE A 76 5.70 -1.85 -13.09
CA ILE A 76 5.43 -2.91 -12.10
C ILE A 76 4.81 -4.13 -12.78
N VAL A 77 3.83 -3.93 -13.67
CA VAL A 77 3.17 -5.00 -14.42
C VAL A 77 4.16 -5.72 -15.35
N GLU A 78 4.99 -4.97 -16.07
CA GLU A 78 6.02 -5.52 -16.98
C GLU A 78 7.13 -6.28 -16.23
N ASN A 79 7.41 -5.90 -14.98
CA ASN A 79 8.39 -6.57 -14.12
C ASN A 79 7.86 -7.87 -13.48
N GLN A 80 6.59 -8.21 -13.68
CA GLN A 80 6.04 -9.48 -13.18
C GLN A 80 6.53 -10.65 -14.05
N LYS A 81 7.14 -11.63 -13.41
CA LYS A 81 7.60 -12.87 -14.05
C LYS A 81 6.45 -13.88 -14.20
N PRO A 82 6.62 -14.92 -15.05
CA PRO A 82 5.61 -15.97 -15.21
C PRO A 82 5.24 -16.73 -13.93
N ASP A 83 6.17 -16.81 -12.96
CA ASP A 83 5.94 -17.41 -11.64
C ASP A 83 5.10 -16.51 -10.70
N GLY A 84 4.78 -15.29 -11.11
CA GLY A 84 4.02 -14.32 -10.33
C GLY A 84 4.89 -13.38 -9.48
N SER A 85 6.19 -13.65 -9.33
CA SER A 85 7.11 -12.77 -8.62
C SER A 85 7.25 -11.42 -9.35
N ILE A 86 7.39 -10.34 -8.58
CA ILE A 86 7.52 -8.98 -9.12
C ILE A 86 8.80 -8.36 -8.60
N LYS A 87 9.68 -7.95 -9.51
CA LYS A 87 10.87 -7.18 -9.16
C LYS A 87 10.47 -5.76 -8.78
N LEU A 88 11.03 -5.25 -7.68
CA LEU A 88 10.81 -3.88 -7.25
C LEU A 88 11.42 -2.91 -8.28
N ASP A 89 10.56 -2.07 -8.87
CA ASP A 89 11.00 -1.03 -9.81
C ASP A 89 11.81 0.06 -9.09
N LYS A 90 12.78 0.63 -9.79
CA LYS A 90 13.63 1.69 -9.22
C LYS A 90 12.82 2.93 -8.83
N THR A 91 11.83 3.32 -9.64
CA THR A 91 10.98 4.49 -9.39
C THR A 91 10.15 4.27 -8.12
N VAL A 92 9.60 3.07 -7.97
CA VAL A 92 8.84 2.68 -6.76
C VAL A 92 9.76 2.68 -5.53
N SER A 93 10.93 2.06 -5.64
CA SER A 93 11.98 2.07 -4.60
C SER A 93 12.33 3.49 -4.16
N ASP A 94 12.55 4.40 -5.12
CA ASP A 94 12.85 5.81 -4.85
C ASP A 94 11.63 6.51 -4.21
N GLN A 95 10.40 6.21 -4.63
CA GLN A 95 9.16 6.73 -4.09
C GLN A 95 8.93 6.33 -2.63
N ILE A 96 9.19 5.08 -2.27
CA ILE A 96 9.03 4.57 -0.90
C ILE A 96 10.32 4.69 -0.07
N ASN A 97 11.40 5.23 -0.64
CA ASN A 97 12.71 5.37 0.02
C ASN A 97 13.23 4.04 0.61
N ILE A 98 13.03 2.93 -0.11
CA ILE A 98 13.58 1.62 0.23
C ILE A 98 14.27 1.06 -0.99
N SER A 99 15.60 1.03 -0.92
CA SER A 99 16.42 0.40 -1.95
C SER A 99 16.35 -1.11 -1.86
N SER A 100 16.28 -1.75 -3.02
CA SER A 100 16.20 -3.22 -3.19
C SER A 100 17.34 -3.98 -2.46
N ASP A 101 18.55 -3.44 -2.40
CA ASP A 101 19.69 -4.00 -1.65
C ASP A 101 19.58 -3.82 -0.12
N LYS A 102 18.83 -2.83 0.35
CA LYS A 102 18.68 -2.46 1.77
C LYS A 102 17.34 -2.83 2.38
N ILE A 103 16.49 -3.56 1.64
CA ILE A 103 15.15 -3.99 2.10
C ILE A 103 15.22 -4.55 3.52
N GLN A 104 16.13 -5.49 3.79
CA GLN A 104 16.24 -6.15 5.09
C GLN A 104 16.51 -5.18 6.24
N SER A 105 17.45 -4.25 6.07
CA SER A 105 17.71 -3.23 7.10
C SER A 105 16.54 -2.25 7.25
N SER A 106 15.85 -1.91 6.15
CA SER A 106 14.72 -0.98 6.19
C SER A 106 13.49 -1.60 6.88
N ILE A 107 13.20 -2.88 6.67
CA ILE A 107 12.04 -3.53 7.32
C ILE A 107 12.24 -3.70 8.84
N GLN A 108 13.49 -3.84 9.31
CA GLN A 108 13.77 -4.05 10.73
C GLN A 108 13.35 -2.86 11.58
N THR A 109 13.37 -1.65 11.02
CA THR A 109 12.90 -0.45 11.71
C THR A 109 11.39 -0.45 11.96
N TYR A 110 10.64 -1.37 11.33
CA TYR A 110 9.18 -1.50 11.49
C TYR A 110 8.76 -2.49 12.58
N GLY A 111 9.71 -3.10 13.30
CA GLY A 111 9.40 -4.00 14.43
C GLY A 111 8.81 -5.34 14.00
N VAL A 112 9.31 -5.90 12.90
CA VAL A 112 8.82 -7.15 12.29
C VAL A 112 9.19 -8.40 13.09
N SER A 113 8.42 -9.49 12.92
CA SER A 113 8.71 -10.79 13.55
C SER A 113 10.03 -11.42 13.07
N ASP A 114 10.60 -12.33 13.85
CA ASP A 114 11.86 -13.01 13.48
C ASP A 114 11.72 -13.87 12.21
N LYS A 115 10.54 -14.45 12.01
CA LYS A 115 10.19 -15.15 10.76
C LYS A 115 10.26 -14.20 9.57
N LEU A 116 9.68 -13.00 9.72
CA LEU A 116 9.61 -12.00 8.66
C LEU A 116 10.99 -11.38 8.32
N LYS A 117 11.91 -11.31 9.30
CA LYS A 117 13.33 -10.94 9.07
C LYS A 117 14.09 -11.96 8.21
N SER A 118 13.65 -13.21 8.19
CA SER A 118 14.29 -14.30 7.45
C SER A 118 13.73 -14.45 6.03
N VAL A 119 12.69 -13.69 5.68
CA VAL A 119 12.05 -13.78 4.37
C VAL A 119 13.01 -13.33 3.26
N PRO A 120 13.12 -14.08 2.15
CA PRO A 120 13.99 -13.71 1.04
C PRO A 120 13.65 -12.36 0.41
N LYS A 121 14.68 -11.71 -0.16
CA LYS A 121 14.56 -10.40 -0.81
C LYS A 121 13.50 -10.37 -1.91
N ASN A 122 13.46 -11.36 -2.79
CA ASN A 122 12.51 -11.47 -3.91
C ASN A 122 11.04 -11.53 -3.44
N VAL A 123 10.80 -12.16 -2.29
CA VAL A 123 9.47 -12.23 -1.67
C VAL A 123 9.06 -10.85 -1.17
N TRP A 124 9.98 -10.12 -0.53
CA TRP A 124 9.76 -8.73 -0.15
C TRP A 124 9.54 -7.78 -1.32
N GLU A 125 10.35 -7.89 -2.37
CA GLU A 125 10.16 -7.10 -3.60
C GLU A 125 8.78 -7.32 -4.20
N THR A 126 8.31 -8.57 -4.20
CA THR A 126 6.98 -8.91 -4.69
C THR A 126 5.89 -8.31 -3.79
N ALA A 127 6.01 -8.42 -2.47
CA ALA A 127 5.02 -7.88 -1.54
C ALA A 127 4.93 -6.34 -1.59
N LEU A 128 6.07 -5.64 -1.65
CA LEU A 128 6.13 -4.18 -1.80
C LEU A 128 5.52 -3.73 -3.12
N SER A 129 5.91 -4.37 -4.23
CA SER A 129 5.41 -4.03 -5.56
C SER A 129 3.90 -4.28 -5.68
N LEU A 130 3.43 -5.42 -5.17
CA LEU A 130 2.00 -5.77 -5.12
C LEU A 130 1.22 -4.73 -4.32
N ARG A 131 1.67 -4.38 -3.11
CA ARG A 131 0.95 -3.41 -2.29
C ARG A 131 0.94 -2.03 -2.92
N TYR A 132 2.05 -1.60 -3.49
CA TYR A 132 2.13 -0.35 -4.23
C TYR A 132 1.12 -0.33 -5.37
N LEU A 133 1.09 -1.39 -6.18
CA LEU A 133 0.15 -1.55 -7.28
C LEU A 133 -1.29 -1.45 -6.80
N THR A 134 -1.65 -2.18 -5.72
CA THR A 134 -3.03 -2.18 -5.20
C THR A 134 -3.47 -0.84 -4.63
N ILE A 135 -2.59 -0.07 -3.98
CA ILE A 135 -2.92 1.23 -3.39
C ILE A 135 -3.07 2.29 -4.50
N THR A 136 -2.29 2.15 -5.57
CA THR A 136 -2.26 3.13 -6.69
C THR A 136 -3.22 2.81 -7.82
N SER A 137 -3.83 1.62 -7.81
CA SER A 137 -4.92 1.26 -8.72
C SER A 137 -6.14 2.18 -8.53
N GLN A 138 -6.73 2.60 -9.64
CA GLN A 138 -7.92 3.46 -9.64
C GLN A 138 -9.23 2.67 -9.49
N SER A 139 -9.20 1.37 -9.77
CA SER A 139 -10.32 0.45 -9.54
C SER A 139 -9.83 -0.89 -9.01
N GLN A 140 -10.72 -1.62 -8.34
CA GLN A 140 -10.41 -2.92 -7.74
C GLN A 140 -9.95 -3.96 -8.77
N ASP A 141 -10.50 -3.89 -9.99
CA ASP A 141 -10.18 -4.83 -11.07
C ASP A 141 -8.94 -4.41 -11.87
N GLN A 142 -8.44 -3.20 -11.64
CA GLN A 142 -7.22 -2.72 -12.27
C GLN A 142 -6.02 -3.54 -11.75
N HIS A 143 -5.47 -4.37 -12.63
CA HIS A 143 -4.37 -5.31 -12.36
C HIS A 143 -4.75 -6.51 -11.48
N LYS A 144 -6.00 -6.98 -11.58
CA LYS A 144 -6.50 -8.15 -10.86
C LYS A 144 -5.65 -9.41 -11.13
N ASP A 145 -5.44 -9.75 -12.41
CA ASP A 145 -4.66 -10.94 -12.80
C ASP A 145 -3.23 -10.89 -12.25
N GLN A 146 -2.58 -9.72 -12.30
CA GLN A 146 -1.24 -9.53 -11.74
C GLN A 146 -1.24 -9.70 -10.23
N SER A 147 -2.26 -9.16 -9.56
CA SER A 147 -2.43 -9.26 -8.12
C SER A 147 -2.66 -10.70 -7.67
N GLU A 148 -3.46 -11.46 -8.40
CA GLU A 148 -3.73 -12.88 -8.13
C GLU A 148 -2.47 -13.73 -8.30
N LYS A 149 -1.71 -13.52 -9.38
CA LYS A 149 -0.43 -14.22 -9.61
C LYS A 149 0.60 -13.92 -8.51
N ALA A 150 0.75 -12.65 -8.13
CA ALA A 150 1.68 -12.26 -7.07
C ALA A 150 1.28 -12.82 -5.70
N LYS A 151 -0.01 -12.82 -5.37
CA LYS A 151 -0.51 -13.45 -4.14
C LYS A 151 -0.24 -14.95 -4.13
N LYS A 152 -0.50 -15.64 -5.25
CA LYS A 152 -0.22 -17.07 -5.39
C LYS A 152 1.27 -17.36 -5.17
N TYR A 153 2.15 -16.58 -5.79
CA TYR A 153 3.59 -16.67 -5.58
C TYR A 153 3.99 -16.54 -4.10
N LEU A 154 3.49 -15.52 -3.39
CA LEU A 154 3.81 -15.31 -1.97
C LEU A 154 3.36 -16.49 -1.10
N ILE A 155 2.19 -17.06 -1.38
CA ILE A 155 1.66 -18.24 -0.67
C ILE A 155 2.55 -19.46 -0.93
N GLU A 156 2.95 -19.70 -2.17
CA GLU A 156 3.80 -20.84 -2.55
C GLU A 156 5.21 -20.75 -1.94
N GLU A 157 5.79 -19.54 -1.88
CA GLU A 157 7.12 -19.30 -1.31
C GLU A 157 7.14 -19.39 0.22
N LEU A 158 6.14 -18.79 0.88
CA LEU A 158 6.13 -18.69 2.34
C LEU A 158 5.50 -19.90 3.03
N LYS A 159 4.50 -20.54 2.39
CA LYS A 159 3.75 -21.68 2.93
C LYS A 159 3.20 -21.47 4.34
N ASP A 160 3.07 -20.22 4.76
CA ASP A 160 2.59 -19.75 6.06
C ASP A 160 1.69 -18.54 5.80
N GLU A 161 0.38 -18.77 5.85
CA GLU A 161 -0.64 -17.75 5.54
C GLU A 161 -0.52 -16.52 6.44
N LYS A 162 -0.21 -16.73 7.74
CA LYS A 162 -0.03 -15.64 8.69
C LYS A 162 1.19 -14.80 8.32
N LEU A 163 2.25 -15.44 7.83
CA LEU A 163 3.43 -14.73 7.37
C LEU A 163 3.16 -13.94 6.06
N VAL A 164 2.34 -14.47 5.15
CA VAL A 164 1.85 -13.76 3.95
C VAL A 164 1.04 -12.52 4.34
N GLU A 165 0.16 -12.63 5.34
CA GLU A 165 -0.59 -11.48 5.84
C GLU A 165 0.32 -10.43 6.50
N GLU A 166 1.29 -10.88 7.31
CA GLU A 166 2.23 -10.00 8.00
C GLU A 166 3.12 -9.22 7.01
N ILE A 167 3.69 -9.89 5.99
CA ILE A 167 4.52 -9.22 4.99
C ILE A 167 3.73 -8.22 4.16
N LEU A 168 2.49 -8.55 3.80
CA LEU A 168 1.62 -7.68 3.02
C LEU A 168 1.15 -6.47 3.83
N THR A 169 0.84 -6.65 5.11
CA THR A 169 0.46 -5.55 6.02
C THR A 169 1.64 -4.63 6.31
N THR A 170 2.82 -5.21 6.53
CA THR A 170 4.05 -4.44 6.75
C THR A 170 4.44 -3.64 5.50
N SER A 171 4.31 -4.23 4.32
CA SER A 171 4.57 -3.57 3.04
C SER A 171 3.63 -2.36 2.83
N GLU A 172 2.36 -2.50 3.15
CA GLU A 172 1.39 -1.41 3.10
C GLU A 172 1.74 -0.29 4.09
N LYS A 173 2.05 -0.63 5.34
CA LYS A 173 2.49 0.35 6.35
C LYS A 173 3.73 1.12 5.89
N ILE A 174 4.72 0.43 5.33
CA ILE A 174 5.92 1.03 4.75
C ILE A 174 5.56 2.08 3.70
N ILE A 175 4.74 1.71 2.72
CA ILE A 175 4.36 2.58 1.61
C ILE A 175 3.64 3.83 2.11
N VAL A 176 2.70 3.64 3.05
CA VAL A 176 1.94 4.69 3.69
C VAL A 176 2.85 5.65 4.46
N ASP A 177 3.67 5.14 5.38
CA ASP A 177 4.54 5.98 6.21
C ASP A 177 5.49 6.83 5.37
N GLN A 178 6.02 6.26 4.28
CA GLN A 178 6.95 6.94 3.39
C GLN A 178 6.25 8.00 2.51
N SER A 179 5.03 7.72 2.04
CA SER A 179 4.21 8.71 1.32
C SER A 179 3.87 9.92 2.20
N VAL A 180 3.52 9.69 3.47
CA VAL A 180 3.21 10.75 4.44
C VAL A 180 4.45 11.59 4.74
N LYS A 181 5.60 10.93 4.94
CA LYS A 181 6.87 11.61 5.17
C LYS A 181 7.22 12.56 4.01
N LYS A 182 7.10 12.08 2.77
CA LYS A 182 7.36 12.91 1.58
C LYS A 182 6.39 14.07 1.43
N GLY A 183 5.10 13.86 1.72
CA GLY A 183 4.11 14.94 1.70
C GLY A 183 4.46 16.07 2.67
N LYS A 184 4.93 15.74 3.88
CA LYS A 184 5.39 16.71 4.86
C LYS A 184 6.66 17.44 4.41
N GLU A 185 7.65 16.73 3.88
CA GLU A 185 8.89 17.33 3.38
C GLU A 185 8.63 18.33 2.25
N TYR A 186 7.74 17.99 1.32
CA TYR A 186 7.34 18.88 0.22
C TYR A 186 6.64 20.16 0.70
N ALA A 187 5.75 20.03 1.69
CA ALA A 187 5.07 21.18 2.29
C ALA A 187 6.07 22.12 3.00
N VAL A 188 7.02 21.55 3.75
CA VAL A 188 8.05 22.32 4.46
C VAL A 188 9.00 23.03 3.49
N SER A 189 9.43 22.38 2.41
CA SER A 189 10.29 23.02 1.40
C SER A 189 9.60 24.18 0.69
N THR A 190 8.31 24.03 0.40
CA THR A 190 7.49 25.06 -0.27
C THR A 190 7.33 26.30 0.63
N ILE A 191 7.08 26.11 1.93
CA ILE A 191 6.97 27.24 2.87
C ILE A 191 8.32 27.97 2.98
N LYS A 192 9.43 27.22 3.13
CA LYS A 192 10.76 27.81 3.29
C LYS A 192 11.19 28.66 2.09
N SER A 193 10.91 28.20 0.87
CA SER A 193 11.21 28.97 -0.34
C SER A 193 10.33 30.22 -0.48
N SER A 194 9.10 30.20 0.02
CA SER A 194 8.19 31.37 0.00
C SER A 194 8.46 32.41 1.10
N THR A 195 9.14 32.05 2.20
CA THR A 195 9.41 32.99 3.34
C THR A 195 10.75 33.72 3.24
N THR A 196 11.61 33.44 2.25
CA THR A 196 12.94 34.07 2.12
C THR A 196 12.94 35.28 1.16
N THR A 197 11.91 36.14 1.20
CA THR A 197 11.86 37.40 0.43
C THR A 197 11.43 38.52 1.35
#